data_AF-A0A800HBI0-F1
#
_entry.id   AF-A0A800HBI0-F1
#
_cell.length_a   1.000
_cell.length_b   1.000
_cell.length_c   1.000
_cell.angle_alpha   90.00
_cell.angle_beta   90.00
_cell.angle_gamma   90.00
#
_symmetry.space_group_name_H-M   'P 1'
#
loop_
_entity.id
_entity.type
_entity.pdbx_description
1 polymer ?
#
loop_
_entity_poly.entity_id
_entity_poly.type
_entity_poly.pdbx_seq_one_letter_code
_entity_poly.pdbx_strand_id
1 'polypeptide(L)'
;MMKRNLIIFLIAIILWGSGCASHPSVFPQMPEKGVTNMGFTFSVENLIPVIWARHGLGQYTDLGIRVGIPLSGTGIDLNRVLFKRDRKWDVFNVAYNLAPNSSFDFTYYKFKGAKRITK
;
A
#
# COMPACT_ATOMS: atom_id res chain seq x y z
N MET A 1 -18.04 39.65 1.78
CA MET A 1 -17.18 38.81 0.90
C MET A 1 -16.44 37.70 1.65
N MET A 2 -15.88 37.96 2.85
CA MET A 2 -15.08 36.99 3.62
C MET A 2 -15.79 35.67 3.95
N LYS A 3 -17.08 35.70 4.30
CA LYS A 3 -17.88 34.49 4.62
C LYS A 3 -18.04 33.54 3.43
N ARG A 4 -18.16 34.07 2.20
CA ARG A 4 -18.28 33.26 0.97
C ARG A 4 -16.96 32.53 0.67
N ASN A 5 -15.84 33.23 0.82
CA ASN A 5 -14.51 32.63 0.62
C ASN A 5 -14.21 31.57 1.68
N LEU A 6 -14.66 31.77 2.93
CA LEU A 6 -14.53 30.79 4.00
C LEU A 6 -15.33 29.50 3.71
N ILE A 7 -16.56 29.65 3.21
CA ILE A 7 -17.41 28.52 2.81
C ILE A 7 -16.79 27.76 1.62
N ILE A 8 -16.27 28.47 0.62
CA ILE A 8 -15.58 27.85 -0.52
C ILE A 8 -14.33 27.09 -0.06
N PHE A 9 -13.55 27.66 0.86
CA PHE A 9 -12.38 27.00 1.44
C PHE A 9 -12.76 25.74 2.22
N LEU A 10 -13.85 25.78 2.98
CA LEU A 10 -14.35 24.64 3.75
C LEU A 10 -14.88 23.53 2.84
N ILE A 11 -15.58 23.89 1.76
CA ILE A 11 -16.01 22.95 0.72
C ILE A 11 -14.80 22.32 0.03
N ALA A 12 -13.76 23.10 -0.30
CA ALA A 12 -12.53 22.59 -0.90
C ALA A 12 -11.81 21.59 0.03
N ILE A 13 -11.75 21.87 1.34
CA ILE A 13 -11.20 20.95 2.34
C ILE A 13 -12.00 19.65 2.41
N ILE A 14 -13.34 19.74 2.43
CA ILE A 14 -14.21 18.55 2.50
C ILE A 14 -14.06 17.70 1.23
N LEU A 15 -14.04 18.33 0.05
CA LEU A 15 -13.86 17.62 -1.22
C LEU A 15 -12.48 16.97 -1.31
N TRP A 16 -11.41 17.67 -0.89
CA TRP A 16 -10.06 17.08 -0.82
C TRP A 16 -9.94 15.96 0.20
N GLY A 17 -10.63 16.05 1.35
CA GLY A 17 -10.57 15.06 2.42
C GLY A 17 -11.46 13.83 2.22
N SER A 18 -12.32 13.81 1.19
CA SER A 18 -13.33 12.75 0.98
C SER A 18 -12.84 11.55 0.17
N GLY A 19 -11.65 11.60 -0.43
CA GLY A 19 -11.05 10.50 -1.19
C GLY A 19 -9.96 9.79 -0.41
N CYS A 20 -10.31 8.95 0.57
CA CYS A 20 -9.32 8.14 1.29
C CYS A 20 -9.17 6.79 0.57
N ALA A 21 -8.34 6.76 -0.48
CA ALA A 21 -8.01 5.50 -1.16
C ALA A 21 -6.92 4.79 -0.35
N SER A 22 -7.29 3.72 0.36
CA SER A 22 -6.33 2.93 1.12
C SER A 22 -5.46 2.06 0.21
N HIS A 23 -4.39 2.64 -0.31
CA HIS A 23 -3.49 1.92 -1.19
C HIS A 23 -2.78 0.75 -0.47
N PRO A 24 -2.52 -0.37 -1.16
CA PRO A 24 -1.74 -1.47 -0.64
C PRO A 24 -0.30 -1.05 -0.31
N SER A 25 0.20 -1.53 0.83
CA SER A 25 1.59 -1.28 1.24
C SER A 25 2.55 -1.90 0.23
N VAL A 26 3.68 -1.25 0.02
CA VAL A 26 4.66 -1.69 -0.98
C VAL A 26 5.87 -2.27 -0.26
N PHE A 27 6.10 -3.57 -0.38
CA PHE A 27 7.26 -4.24 0.22
C PHE A 27 8.31 -4.55 -0.84
N PRO A 28 9.53 -3.99 -0.74
CA PRO A 28 10.55 -4.16 -1.76
C PRO A 28 11.28 -5.50 -1.69
N GLN A 29 11.26 -6.24 -0.58
CA GLN A 29 11.99 -7.50 -0.54
C GLN A 29 11.25 -8.59 -1.33
N MET A 30 12.00 -9.52 -1.89
CA MET A 30 11.39 -10.68 -2.54
C MET A 30 10.77 -11.60 -1.49
N PRO A 31 9.63 -12.25 -1.82
CA PRO A 31 8.98 -13.18 -0.91
C PRO A 31 9.85 -14.43 -0.72
N GLU A 32 9.96 -14.86 0.53
CA GLU A 32 10.63 -16.10 0.92
C GLU A 32 9.59 -17.09 1.45
N LYS A 33 9.66 -18.33 0.97
CA LYS A 33 8.66 -19.36 1.30
C LYS A 33 8.66 -19.64 2.81
N GLY A 34 7.51 -19.48 3.45
CA GLY A 34 7.31 -19.72 4.88
C GLY A 34 7.74 -18.58 5.79
N VAL A 35 8.30 -17.49 5.25
CA VAL A 35 8.73 -16.32 6.03
C VAL A 35 7.57 -15.32 6.11
N THR A 36 7.30 -14.86 7.33
CA THR A 36 6.35 -13.77 7.58
C THR A 36 7.12 -12.49 7.84
N ASN A 37 6.94 -11.49 6.98
CA ASN A 37 7.48 -10.14 7.15
C ASN A 37 6.39 -9.23 7.70
N MET A 38 6.73 -8.40 8.68
CA MET A 38 5.82 -7.42 9.26
C MET A 38 6.42 -6.03 9.20
N GLY A 39 5.57 -5.03 9.11
CA GLY A 39 5.99 -3.65 9.13
C GLY A 39 4.83 -2.69 9.31
N PHE A 40 5.14 -1.41 9.27
CA PHE A 40 4.15 -0.35 9.22
C PHE A 40 4.45 0.53 8.00
N THR A 41 3.40 1.06 7.40
CA THR A 41 3.49 2.03 6.31
C THR A 41 2.86 3.32 6.77
N PHE A 42 3.52 4.43 6.50
CA PHE A 42 2.98 5.76 6.69
C PHE A 42 2.75 6.40 5.32
N SER A 43 1.53 6.87 5.07
CA SER A 43 1.17 7.60 3.86
C SER A 43 0.76 9.02 4.24
N VAL A 44 1.31 10.01 3.54
CA VAL A 44 0.99 11.43 3.74
C VAL A 44 -0.49 11.71 3.46
N GLU A 45 -1.07 10.99 2.50
CA GLU A 45 -2.48 11.09 2.13
C GLU A 45 -3.40 10.50 3.21
N ASN A 46 -2.97 9.40 3.86
CA ASN A 46 -3.83 8.69 4.78
C ASN A 46 -3.75 9.21 6.22
N LEU A 47 -2.70 9.99 6.59
CA LEU A 47 -2.36 10.49 7.94
C LEU A 47 -2.28 9.41 9.06
N ILE A 48 -2.73 8.20 8.76
CA ILE A 48 -2.94 7.07 9.64
C ILE A 48 -1.92 5.99 9.25
N PRO A 49 -1.15 5.46 10.22
CA PRO A 49 -0.27 4.35 9.96
C PRO A 49 -1.06 3.06 9.70
N VAL A 50 -0.64 2.30 8.70
CA VAL A 50 -1.19 0.97 8.39
C VAL A 50 -0.15 -0.07 8.76
N ILE A 51 -0.51 -0.97 9.66
CA ILE A 51 0.32 -2.13 10.00
C ILE A 51 0.02 -3.22 8.98
N TRP A 52 1.06 -3.89 8.50
CA TRP A 52 0.91 -4.96 7.53
C TRP A 52 1.78 -6.16 7.91
N ALA A 53 1.26 -7.35 7.62
CA ALA A 53 1.93 -8.62 7.77
C ALA A 53 1.81 -9.38 6.44
N ARG A 54 2.93 -9.89 5.91
CA ARG A 54 3.01 -10.61 4.65
C ARG A 54 3.64 -11.96 4.84
N HIS A 55 2.96 -13.02 4.45
CA HIS A 55 3.44 -14.38 4.50
C HIS A 55 3.81 -14.87 3.09
N GLY A 56 5.04 -15.31 2.90
CA GLY A 56 5.50 -15.86 1.62
C GLY A 56 4.94 -17.27 1.38
N LEU A 57 4.01 -17.41 0.44
CA LEU A 57 3.46 -18.71 0.03
C LEU A 57 4.45 -19.48 -0.87
N GLY A 58 5.36 -18.78 -1.53
CA GLY A 58 6.38 -19.36 -2.40
C GLY A 58 7.53 -18.38 -2.68
N GLN A 59 8.34 -18.71 -3.69
CA GLN A 59 9.49 -17.88 -4.08
C GLN A 59 9.11 -16.59 -4.83
N TYR A 60 7.84 -16.47 -5.26
CA TYR A 60 7.35 -15.34 -6.06
C TYR A 60 5.96 -14.85 -5.64
N THR A 61 5.34 -15.47 -4.63
CA THR A 61 3.97 -15.14 -4.22
C THR A 61 3.93 -14.94 -2.71
N ASP A 62 3.32 -13.86 -2.27
CA ASP A 62 3.04 -13.56 -0.87
C ASP A 62 1.57 -13.17 -0.68
N LEU A 63 1.09 -13.45 0.53
CA LEU A 63 -0.23 -13.04 1.00
C LEU A 63 -0.05 -12.03 2.12
N GLY A 64 -0.60 -10.84 1.95
CA GLY A 64 -0.59 -9.75 2.91
C GLY A 64 -1.93 -9.56 3.60
N ILE A 65 -1.86 -9.19 4.87
CA ILE A 65 -2.96 -8.67 5.67
C ILE A 65 -2.54 -7.30 6.17
N ARG A 66 -3.44 -6.33 6.01
CA ARG A 66 -3.27 -4.94 6.42
C ARG A 66 -4.33 -4.61 7.46
N VAL A 67 -3.92 -3.91 8.51
CA VAL A 67 -4.80 -3.42 9.58
C VAL A 67 -4.48 -1.95 9.80
N GLY A 68 -5.45 -1.10 9.51
CA GLY A 68 -5.35 0.33 9.79
C GLY A 68 -6.00 0.69 11.12
N ILE A 69 -5.40 1.59 11.89
CA ILE A 69 -5.93 2.09 13.17
C ILE A 69 -6.45 3.52 12.91
N PRO A 70 -7.77 3.79 12.79
CA PRO A 70 -8.91 3.16 13.46
C PRO A 70 -9.93 2.53 12.47
N LEU A 71 -9.53 1.48 11.75
CA LEU A 71 -10.26 0.73 10.69
C LEU A 71 -10.13 1.24 9.25
N SER A 72 -9.50 2.41 9.03
CA SER A 72 -9.23 2.89 7.66
C SER A 72 -8.00 2.21 7.06
N GLY A 73 -8.19 1.44 5.99
CA GLY A 73 -7.11 0.74 5.28
C GLY A 73 -6.82 -0.69 5.76
N THR A 74 -7.76 -1.29 6.50
CA THR A 74 -7.77 -2.74 6.72
C THR A 74 -8.07 -3.45 5.40
N GLY A 75 -7.39 -4.55 5.12
CA GLY A 75 -7.56 -5.26 3.87
C GLY A 75 -6.68 -6.48 3.75
N ILE A 76 -6.87 -7.22 2.66
CA ILE A 76 -6.01 -8.32 2.26
C ILE A 76 -5.35 -7.97 0.93
N ASP A 77 -4.16 -8.51 0.71
CA ASP A 77 -3.44 -8.35 -0.54
C ASP A 77 -2.75 -9.65 -0.96
N LEU A 78 -2.69 -9.89 -2.26
CA LEU A 78 -1.94 -10.98 -2.87
C LEU A 78 -0.95 -10.35 -3.83
N ASN A 79 0.35 -10.52 -3.60
CA ASN A 79 1.36 -10.09 -4.55
C ASN A 79 1.98 -11.28 -5.26
N ARG A 80 2.31 -11.07 -6.54
CA ARG A 80 3.04 -12.00 -7.37
C ARG A 80 4.13 -11.27 -8.14
N VAL A 81 5.36 -11.71 -7.97
CA VAL A 81 6.48 -11.32 -8.81
C VAL A 81 6.30 -11.96 -10.19
N LEU A 82 6.17 -11.14 -11.22
CA LEU A 82 5.96 -11.60 -12.60
C LEU A 82 7.28 -11.75 -13.34
N PHE A 83 8.16 -10.76 -13.19
CA PHE A 83 9.46 -10.74 -13.86
C PHE A 83 10.54 -10.42 -12.85
N LYS A 84 11.67 -11.11 -12.97
CA LYS A 84 12.90 -10.81 -12.23
C LYS A 84 14.05 -10.80 -13.22
N ARG A 85 14.71 -9.65 -13.36
CA ARG A 85 15.92 -9.49 -14.18
C ARG A 85 16.99 -8.82 -13.34
N ASP A 86 17.98 -9.59 -12.95
CA ASP A 86 19.08 -9.18 -12.07
C ASP A 86 18.57 -8.53 -10.78
N ARG A 87 18.71 -7.20 -10.69
CA ARG A 87 18.33 -6.37 -9.53
C ARG A 87 17.01 -5.64 -9.74
N LYS A 88 16.25 -5.99 -10.77
CA LYS A 88 14.92 -5.42 -11.04
C LYS A 88 13.89 -6.54 -10.95
N TRP A 89 12.76 -6.25 -10.32
CA TRP A 89 11.64 -7.18 -10.30
C TRP A 89 10.33 -6.42 -10.37
N ASP A 90 9.38 -7.03 -11.07
CA ASP A 90 8.07 -6.47 -11.37
C ASP A 90 7.04 -7.27 -10.60
N VAL A 91 6.19 -6.57 -9.87
CA VAL A 91 5.22 -7.16 -8.96
C VAL A 91 3.84 -6.70 -9.36
N PHE A 92 2.94 -7.67 -9.43
CA PHE A 92 1.52 -7.44 -9.56
C PHE A 92 0.85 -7.72 -8.22
N ASN A 93 0.12 -6.74 -7.72
CA ASN A 93 -0.63 -6.79 -6.48
C ASN A 93 -2.12 -6.71 -6.79
N VAL A 94 -2.86 -7.63 -6.18
CA VAL A 94 -4.32 -7.58 -6.11
C VAL A 94 -4.70 -7.40 -4.66
N ALA A 95 -5.41 -6.34 -4.35
CA ALA A 95 -5.78 -6.02 -2.99
C ALA A 95 -7.30 -5.82 -2.88
N TYR A 96 -7.84 -6.27 -1.76
CA TYR A 96 -9.21 -6.02 -1.36
C TYR A 96 -9.21 -5.23 -0.06
N ASN A 97 -9.80 -4.04 -0.10
CA ASN A 97 -9.86 -3.14 1.04
C ASN A 97 -11.17 -3.33 1.79
N LEU A 98 -11.08 -3.70 3.07
CA LEU A 98 -12.17 -3.73 4.02
C LEU A 98 -12.21 -2.38 4.76
N ALA A 99 -12.52 -1.32 4.01
CA ALA A 99 -12.85 -0.01 4.55
C ALA A 99 -14.37 0.23 4.41
N PRO A 100 -14.95 1.27 5.04
CA PRO A 100 -16.35 1.63 4.85
C PRO A 100 -16.76 1.75 3.38
N ASN A 101 -15.82 2.12 2.51
CA ASN A 101 -15.91 1.99 1.07
C ASN A 101 -15.05 0.81 0.61
N SER A 102 -15.64 -0.38 0.51
CA SER A 102 -14.90 -1.56 0.04
C SER A 102 -14.52 -1.40 -1.44
N SER A 103 -13.25 -1.65 -1.76
CA SER A 103 -12.71 -1.52 -3.12
C SER A 103 -11.81 -2.70 -3.48
N PHE A 104 -11.70 -2.94 -4.78
CA PHE A 104 -10.68 -3.80 -5.36
C PHE A 104 -9.62 -2.92 -6.02
N ASP A 105 -8.38 -3.10 -5.59
CA ASP A 105 -7.25 -2.34 -6.10
C ASP A 105 -6.32 -3.29 -6.86
N PHE A 106 -5.91 -2.85 -8.04
CA PHE A 106 -4.93 -3.56 -8.87
C PHE A 106 -3.72 -2.66 -9.05
N THR A 107 -2.58 -3.09 -8.53
CA THR A 107 -1.36 -2.29 -8.59
C THR A 107 -0.25 -3.08 -9.27
N TYR A 108 0.35 -2.49 -10.30
CA TYR A 108 1.57 -2.99 -10.91
C TYR A 108 2.73 -2.06 -10.57
N TYR A 109 3.77 -2.59 -9.92
CA TYR A 109 4.93 -1.80 -9.53
C TYR A 109 6.24 -2.53 -9.82
N LYS A 110 7.27 -1.74 -10.10
CA LYS A 110 8.61 -2.21 -10.46
C LYS A 110 9.61 -1.72 -9.44
N PHE A 111 10.41 -2.63 -8.91
CA PHE A 111 11.52 -2.29 -8.05
C PHE A 111 12.84 -2.36 -8.80
N LYS A 112 13.79 -1.54 -8.35
CA LYS A 112 15.17 -1.56 -8.80
C LYS A 112 16.06 -1.49 -7.57
N GLY A 113 16.64 -2.62 -7.20
CA GLY A 113 17.62 -2.70 -6.12
C GLY A 113 18.84 -1.80 -6.40
N ALA A 114 19.25 -1.04 -5.41
CA ALA A 114 20.49 -0.27 -5.46
C ALA A 114 21.69 -1.20 -5.67
N LYS A 115 22.74 -0.70 -6.32
CA LYS A 115 24.04 -1.41 -6.37
C LYS A 115 24.67 -1.11 -5.01
N ARG A 116 24.89 -2.11 -4.15
CA ARG A 116 25.74 -1.89 -2.98
C ARG A 116 27.11 -1.47 -3.53
N ILE A 117 27.48 -0.20 -3.31
CA ILE A 117 28.85 0.24 -3.50
C ILE A 117 29.57 -0.24 -2.24
N THR A 118 30.18 -1.42 -2.32
CA THR A 118 31.14 -1.83 -1.30
C THR A 118 32.31 -0.85 -1.42
N LYS A 119 32.49 0.01 -0.41
CA LYS A 119 33.69 0.84 -0.27
C LYS A 119 34.87 -0.04 0.09
#